data_AF-K2AWF6-F1
#
_entry.id   AF-K2AWF6-F1
#
_cell.length_a   1.000
_cell.length_b   1.000
_cell.length_c   1.000
_cell.angle_alpha   90.00
_cell.angle_beta   90.00
_cell.angle_gamma   90.00
#
_symmetry.space_group_name_H-M   'P 1'
#
loop_
_entity.id
_entity.type
_entity.pdbx_description
1 polymer ?
#
loop_
_entity_poly.entity_id
_entity_poly.type
_entity_poly.pdbx_seq_one_letter_code
_entity_poly.pdbx_strand_id
1 'polypeptide(L)'
;MIFVKIFYGILLFATGLVIIKYRKIVYEWTGKFAWAERYLWSGGTVIVLTLIGLLLMFLGVTFPFWMYETLTKPTNIEQTNNSEIPRQN
;
A
#
# COMPACT_ATOMS: atom_id res chain seq x y z
N MET A 1 -5.42 -10.63 13.53
CA MET A 1 -4.86 -11.85 12.91
C MET A 1 -3.91 -11.45 11.79
N ILE A 2 -2.61 -11.70 11.96
CA ILE A 2 -1.55 -11.27 11.02
C ILE A 2 -1.77 -11.81 9.59
N PHE A 3 -2.37 -13.00 9.48
CA PHE A 3 -2.62 -13.72 8.24
C PHE A 3 -3.54 -12.96 7.27
N VAL A 4 -4.61 -12.35 7.79
CA VAL A 4 -5.57 -11.58 6.98
C VAL A 4 -4.88 -10.37 6.33
N LYS A 5 -3.97 -9.71 7.06
CA LYS A 5 -3.24 -8.54 6.57
C LYS A 5 -2.25 -8.90 5.46
N ILE A 6 -1.54 -10.02 5.63
CA ILE A 6 -0.63 -10.55 4.60
C ILE A 6 -1.41 -10.94 3.33
N PHE A 7 -2.57 -11.58 3.51
CA PHE A 7 -3.47 -11.95 2.41
C PHE A 7 -3.92 -10.73 1.61
N TYR A 8 -4.38 -9.66 2.28
CA TYR A 8 -4.74 -8.41 1.61
C TYR A 8 -3.56 -7.76 0.87
N GLY A 9 -2.34 -7.80 1.43
CA GLY A 9 -1.14 -7.28 0.76
C GLY A 9 -0.84 -8.01 -0.56
N ILE A 10 -0.93 -9.34 -0.55
CA ILE A 10 -0.74 -10.18 -1.75
C ILE A 10 -1.84 -9.89 -2.78
N LEU A 11 -3.09 -9.75 -2.34
CA LEU A 11 -4.22 -9.47 -3.22
C LEU A 11 -4.08 -8.08 -3.88
N LEU A 12 -3.61 -7.09 -3.13
CA LEU A 12 -3.34 -5.75 -3.64
C LEU A 12 -2.21 -5.76 -4.69
N PHE A 13 -1.13 -6.50 -4.42
CA PHE A 13 -0.03 -6.70 -5.36
C PHE A 13 -0.48 -7.42 -6.64
N ALA A 14 -1.27 -8.49 -6.51
CA ALA A 14 -1.83 -9.22 -7.64
C ALA A 14 -2.73 -8.32 -8.50
N THR A 15 -3.51 -7.44 -7.87
CA THR A 15 -4.36 -6.47 -8.57
C THR A 15 -3.53 -5.48 -9.40
N GLY A 16 -2.42 -4.98 -8.84
CA GLY A 16 -1.47 -4.14 -9.57
C GLY A 16 -0.87 -4.84 -10.80
N LEU A 17 -0.50 -6.13 -10.67
CA LEU A 17 -0.04 -6.94 -11.80
C LEU A 17 -1.10 -7.13 -12.89
N VAL A 18 -2.35 -7.41 -12.48
CA VAL A 18 -3.47 -7.58 -13.41
C VAL A 18 -3.71 -6.29 -14.20
N ILE A 19 -3.69 -5.12 -13.55
CA ILE A 19 -3.83 -3.82 -14.22
C ILE A 19 -2.74 -3.59 -15.27
N ILE A 20 -1.48 -3.91 -14.97
CA ILE A 20 -0.37 -3.77 -15.92
C ILE A 20 -0.50 -4.78 -17.08
N LYS A 21 -0.88 -6.03 -16.77
CA LYS A 21 -1.02 -7.10 -17.77
C LYS A 21 -2.18 -6.83 -18.74
N TYR A 22 -3.32 -6.39 -18.22
CA TYR A 22 -4.53 -6.12 -18.99
C TYR A 22 -4.67 -4.65 -19.40
N ARG A 23 -3.55 -3.90 -19.44
CA ARG A 23 -3.50 -2.46 -19.76
C ARG A 23 -4.34 -2.03 -20.97
N LYS A 24 -4.41 -2.85 -22.03
CA LYS A 24 -5.20 -2.56 -23.24
C LYS A 24 -6.71 -2.64 -22.98
N ILE A 25 -7.14 -3.67 -22.28
CA ILE A 25 -8.55 -3.86 -21.89
C ILE A 25 -8.97 -2.74 -20.94
N VAL A 26 -8.13 -2.38 -19.96
CA VAL A 26 -8.45 -1.28 -19.05
C VAL A 26 -8.50 0.06 -19.80
N TYR A 27 -7.62 0.27 -20.78
CA TYR A 27 -7.65 1.43 -21.65
C TYR A 27 -8.91 1.50 -22.51
N GLU A 28 -9.36 0.39 -23.10
CA GLU A 28 -10.62 0.34 -23.86
C GLU A 28 -11.84 0.55 -22.97
N TRP A 29 -11.81 0.03 -21.74
CA TRP A 29 -12.94 0.12 -20.81
C TRP A 29 -13.08 1.49 -20.16
N THR A 30 -11.95 2.12 -19.81
CA THR A 30 -11.91 3.44 -19.16
C THR A 30 -11.98 4.57 -20.20
N GLY A 31 -11.60 4.29 -21.44
CA GLY A 31 -11.48 5.27 -22.50
C GLY A 31 -10.23 6.16 -22.36
N LYS A 32 -10.05 7.05 -23.33
CA LYS A 32 -8.96 8.03 -23.33
C LYS A 32 -9.25 9.13 -22.31
N PHE A 33 -8.39 9.29 -21.31
CA PHE A 33 -8.44 10.48 -20.46
C PHE A 33 -7.93 11.68 -21.25
N ALA A 34 -8.83 12.60 -21.60
CA ALA A 34 -8.51 13.82 -22.37
C ALA A 34 -7.41 14.67 -21.70
N TRP A 35 -7.38 14.68 -20.35
CA TRP A 35 -6.30 15.34 -19.60
C TRP A 35 -4.97 14.57 -19.68
N ALA A 36 -4.99 13.22 -19.61
CA ALA A 36 -3.77 12.43 -19.66
C ALA A 36 -3.11 12.50 -21.04
N GLU A 37 -3.88 12.42 -22.14
CA GLU A 37 -3.33 12.59 -23.49
C GLU A 37 -2.79 14.01 -23.73
N ARG A 38 -3.37 15.03 -23.08
CA ARG A 38 -2.90 16.42 -23.20
C ARG A 38 -1.55 16.66 -22.53
N TYR A 39 -1.27 15.99 -21.41
CA TYR A 39 -0.01 16.15 -20.67
C TYR A 39 1.08 15.14 -21.06
N LEU A 40 0.70 13.93 -21.49
CA LEU A 40 1.62 12.81 -21.72
C LEU A 40 1.64 12.33 -23.18
N TRP A 41 1.12 13.13 -24.12
CA TRP A 41 1.05 12.83 -25.55
C TRP A 41 0.15 11.62 -25.87
N SER A 42 0.16 11.18 -27.13
CA SER A 42 -0.55 9.97 -27.60
C SER A 42 -0.14 8.75 -26.78
N GLY A 43 -1.11 8.15 -26.08
CA GLY A 43 -0.86 7.02 -25.17
C GLY A 43 -0.63 7.39 -23.70
N GLY A 44 -0.78 8.66 -23.33
CA GLY A 44 -0.65 9.14 -21.94
C GLY A 44 -1.50 8.38 -20.93
N THR A 45 -2.72 7.99 -21.31
CA THR A 45 -3.61 7.15 -20.49
C THR A 45 -2.94 5.80 -20.13
N VAL A 46 -2.23 5.17 -21.06
CA VAL A 46 -1.53 3.89 -20.81
C VAL A 46 -0.36 4.08 -19.84
N ILE A 47 0.35 5.21 -19.94
CA ILE A 47 1.39 5.57 -18.97
C ILE A 47 0.79 5.72 -17.58
N VAL A 48 -0.31 6.47 -17.44
CA VAL A 48 -0.96 6.72 -16.14
C VAL A 48 -1.44 5.40 -15.52
N LEU A 49 -2.07 4.54 -16.33
CA LEU A 49 -2.49 3.20 -15.91
C LEU A 49 -1.32 2.34 -15.43
N THR A 50 -0.20 2.39 -16.15
CA THR A 50 1.02 1.66 -15.77
C THR A 50 1.59 2.22 -14.45
N LEU A 51 1.62 3.55 -14.30
CA LEU A 51 2.11 4.21 -13.09
C LEU A 51 1.26 3.88 -11.86
N ILE A 52 -0.07 3.86 -12.03
CA ILE A 52 -1.03 3.45 -11.00
C ILE A 52 -0.81 1.97 -10.64
N GLY A 53 -0.72 1.08 -11.62
CA GLY A 53 -0.46 -0.33 -11.37
C GLY A 53 0.85 -0.55 -10.60
N LEU A 54 1.89 0.21 -10.94
CA LEU A 54 3.20 0.16 -10.31
C LEU A 54 3.17 0.72 -8.88
N LEU A 55 2.41 1.80 -8.66
CA LEU A 55 2.14 2.35 -7.33
C LEU A 55 1.40 1.33 -6.44
N LEU A 56 0.39 0.64 -6.99
CA LEU A 56 -0.34 -0.41 -6.28
C LEU A 56 0.58 -1.58 -5.90
N MET A 57 1.47 -2.00 -6.81
CA MET A 57 2.46 -3.03 -6.47
C MET A 57 3.39 -2.56 -5.35
N PHE A 58 3.86 -1.32 -5.41
CA PHE A 58 4.73 -0.75 -4.38
C PHE A 58 4.03 -0.67 -3.01
N LEU A 59 2.78 -0.22 -2.99
CA LEU A 59 1.94 -0.19 -1.78
C LEU A 59 1.71 -1.60 -1.23
N GLY A 60 1.46 -2.59 -2.08
CA GLY A 60 1.24 -3.98 -1.65
C GLY A 60 2.45 -4.61 -0.96
N VAL A 61 3.68 -4.28 -1.42
CA VAL A 61 4.93 -4.78 -0.84
C VAL A 61 5.35 -4.00 0.39
N THR A 62 5.11 -2.68 0.42
CA THR A 62 5.46 -1.83 1.56
C THR A 62 4.51 -2.02 2.74
N PHE A 63 3.25 -2.40 2.51
CA PHE A 63 2.27 -2.66 3.57
C PHE A 63 2.73 -3.65 4.66
N PRO A 64 3.24 -4.86 4.32
CA PRO A 64 3.78 -5.77 5.32
C PRO A 64 5.05 -5.22 5.98
N PHE A 65 5.91 -4.50 5.24
CA PHE A 65 7.15 -3.93 5.79
C PHE A 65 6.86 -2.86 6.87
N TRP A 66 5.96 -1.92 6.58
CA TRP A 66 5.51 -0.87 7.50
C TRP A 66 4.83 -1.45 8.76
N MET A 67 4.11 -2.55 8.59
CA MET A 67 3.48 -3.29 9.67
C MET A 67 4.53 -3.91 10.64
N TYR A 68 5.66 -4.42 10.15
CA TYR A 68 6.69 -5.00 11.00
C TYR A 68 7.37 -3.96 11.91
N GLU A 69 7.59 -2.73 11.43
CA GLU A 69 8.15 -1.63 12.24
C GLU A 69 7.19 -1.20 13.37
N THR A 70 5.88 -1.23 13.11
CA THR A 70 4.88 -0.80 14.10
C THR A 70 4.67 -1.84 15.20
N LEU A 71 4.84 -3.13 14.90
CA LEU A 71 4.69 -4.22 15.88
C LEU A 71 5.92 -4.45 16.77
N THR A 72 7.09 -3.94 16.37
CA THR A 72 8.35 -4.09 17.12
C THR A 72 8.63 -2.94 18.08
N LYS A 73 7.77 -1.93 18.17
CA LYS A 73 7.86 -0.93 19.23
C LYS A 73 7.41 -1.57 20.54
N PRO A 74 8.31 -1.90 21.49
CA PRO A 74 7.88 -2.33 22.80
C PRO A 74 7.10 -1.18 23.44
N THR A 75 5.85 -1.43 23.78
CA THR A 75 5.03 -0.56 24.62
C THR A 75 5.66 -0.50 26.02
N ASN A 76 6.69 0.32 26.20
CA ASN A 76 7.28 0.66 27.51
C ASN A 76 6.38 1.62 28.29
N ILE A 77 5.08 1.32 28.43
CA ILE A 77 4.15 2.15 29.23
C ILE A 77 3.85 1.51 30.59
N GLU A 78 4.30 0.27 30.84
CA GLU A 78 3.96 -0.44 32.07
C GLU A 78 4.96 -0.26 33.23
N GLN A 79 6.11 0.39 33.03
CA GLN A 79 7.12 0.57 34.09
C GLN A 79 7.00 1.87 34.90
N THR A 80 6.14 2.82 34.51
CA THR A 80 5.95 4.08 35.27
C THR A 80 4.98 3.94 36.45
N ASN A 81 4.16 2.88 36.53
CA ASN A 81 3.23 2.69 37.65
C ASN A 81 3.91 2.06 38.89
N ASN A 82 5.01 1.31 38.70
CA ASN A 82 5.63 0.57 39.81
C ASN A 82 6.68 1.38 40.61
N SER A 83 7.03 2.60 40.16
CA SER A 83 7.96 3.50 40.86
C SER A 83 7.27 4.49 41.82
N GLU A 84 5.94 4.54 41.84
CA GLU A 84 5.16 5.47 42.67
C GLU A 84 4.52 4.81 43.90
N ILE A 85 5.00 3.65 44.35
CA ILE A 85 4.67 3.16 45.69
C ILE A 85 5.68 3.76 46.68
N PRO A 86 5.35 4.83 47.43
CA PRO A 86 6.22 5.27 48.51
C PRO A 86 6.28 4.15 49.54
N ARG A 87 7.49 3.68 49.85
CA ARG A 87 7.74 2.91 51.07
C ARG A 87 7.33 3.78 52.25
N GLN A 88 6.13 3.55 52.79
CA GLN A 88 5.81 3.96 54.14
C GLN A 88 6.68 3.13 55.10
N ASN A 89 7.61 3.81 55.76
CA ASN A 89 8.18 3.41 57.04
C ASN A 89 8.34 4.66 57.89
#